data_AF-A0A164HFF2-F1
#
_entry.id   AF-A0A164HFF2-F1
#
_cell.length_a   1.000
_cell.length_b   1.000
_cell.length_c   1.000
_cell.angle_alpha   90.00
_cell.angle_beta   90.00
_cell.angle_gamma   90.00
#
_symmetry.space_group_name_H-M   'P 1'
#
loop_
_entity.id
_entity.type
_entity.pdbx_description
1 polymer ?
#
loop_
_entity_poly.entity_id
_entity_poly.type
_entity_poly.pdbx_seq_one_letter_code
_entity_poly.pdbx_strand_id
1 'polypeptide(L)'
;MTELDELMDLIHDTPDVIYFLRAQMTNNARAADGRDWTDTERPTPDRVASSKTVTMAPCSLDAMSAADAEVSVLANWGDRLGVIYTGRVWRSHGVVRGLAGDDLTVVWSLVEGFTRWAREGWTGNADMLNQLRSVRNRHRKQWGDLDLLLMHRPESREQSWSEPGLF
;
A
#
# COMPACT_ATOMS: atom_id res chain seq x y z
N MET A 1 19.73 8.75 0.03
CA MET A 1 18.71 7.80 -0.43
C MET A 1 18.68 7.84 -1.94
N THR A 2 19.07 6.76 -2.60
CA THR A 2 19.00 6.66 -4.07
C THR A 2 17.57 6.41 -4.54
N GLU A 3 17.30 6.58 -5.83
CA GLU A 3 15.97 6.25 -6.40
C GLU A 3 15.61 4.78 -6.22
N LEU A 4 16.61 3.89 -6.25
CA LEU A 4 16.43 2.47 -5.97
C LEU A 4 16.07 2.23 -4.50
N ASP A 5 16.80 2.86 -3.57
CA ASP A 5 16.52 2.69 -2.14
C ASP A 5 15.07 3.09 -1.82
N GLU A 6 14.63 4.24 -2.32
CA GLU A 6 13.28 4.73 -2.09
C GLU A 6 12.22 3.84 -2.75
N LEU A 7 12.49 3.36 -3.97
CA LEU A 7 11.62 2.42 -4.66
C LEU A 7 11.46 1.13 -3.85
N MET A 8 12.56 0.58 -3.34
CA MET A 8 12.56 -0.62 -2.52
C MET A 8 11.82 -0.41 -1.20
N ASP A 9 11.99 0.74 -0.54
CA ASP A 9 11.22 1.09 0.66
C ASP A 9 9.71 1.12 0.36
N LEU A 10 9.29 1.79 -0.71
CA LEU A 10 7.88 1.82 -1.11
C LEU A 10 7.31 0.42 -1.39
N ILE A 11 8.08 -0.43 -2.08
CA ILE A 11 7.71 -1.82 -2.37
C ILE A 11 7.57 -2.60 -1.05
N HIS A 12 8.56 -2.52 -0.17
CA HIS A 12 8.56 -3.22 1.10
C HIS A 12 7.48 -2.74 2.09
N ASP A 13 6.99 -1.52 1.92
CA ASP A 13 5.91 -0.96 2.74
C ASP A 13 4.51 -1.31 2.19
N THR A 14 4.44 -1.71 0.92
CA THR A 14 3.19 -2.00 0.22
C THR A 14 2.30 -3.03 0.95
N PRO A 15 2.81 -4.15 1.49
CA PRO A 15 1.98 -5.09 2.24
C PRO A 15 1.28 -4.44 3.45
N ASP A 16 2.01 -3.63 4.23
CA ASP A 16 1.49 -2.98 5.42
C ASP A 16 0.47 -1.90 5.08
N VAL A 17 0.71 -1.14 4.01
CA VAL A 17 -0.25 -0.17 3.49
C VAL A 17 -1.53 -0.84 3.05
N ILE A 18 -1.45 -1.96 2.32
CA ILE A 18 -2.63 -2.72 1.90
C ILE A 18 -3.39 -3.26 3.11
N TYR A 19 -2.68 -3.81 4.09
CA TYR A 19 -3.30 -4.31 5.33
C TYR A 19 -4.03 -3.19 6.07
N PHE A 20 -3.38 -2.03 6.21
CA PHE A 20 -3.99 -0.84 6.81
C PHE A 20 -5.25 -0.40 6.07
N LEU A 21 -5.17 -0.24 4.74
CA LEU A 21 -6.30 0.20 3.92
C LEU A 21 -7.46 -0.81 4.00
N ARG A 22 -7.19 -2.11 3.99
CA ARG A 22 -8.21 -3.14 4.17
C ARG A 22 -8.84 -3.10 5.56
N ALA A 23 -8.08 -2.80 6.62
CA ALA A 23 -8.64 -2.60 7.95
C ALA A 23 -9.59 -1.39 8.01
N GLN A 24 -9.39 -0.37 7.16
CA GLN A 24 -10.31 0.77 7.06
C GLN A 24 -11.65 0.41 6.39
N MET A 25 -11.76 -0.74 5.71
CA MET A 25 -13.04 -1.19 5.14
C MET A 25 -14.11 -1.39 6.22
N THR A 26 -13.72 -1.82 7.42
CA THR A 26 -14.65 -2.13 8.52
C THR A 26 -14.72 -1.05 9.61
N ASN A 27 -13.75 -0.14 9.65
CA ASN A 27 -13.58 0.79 10.78
C ASN A 27 -14.36 2.12 10.69
N ASN A 28 -15.33 2.26 9.78
CA ASN A 28 -16.08 3.53 9.58
C ASN A 28 -15.18 4.77 9.35
N ALA A 29 -13.87 4.58 9.10
CA ALA A 29 -12.97 5.65 8.76
C ALA A 29 -13.33 6.14 7.36
N ARG A 30 -14.23 7.13 7.30
CA ARG A 30 -14.49 7.84 6.05
C ARG A 30 -13.17 8.44 5.61
N ALA A 31 -12.79 8.09 4.38
CA ALA A 31 -11.83 8.86 3.61
C ALA A 31 -12.10 10.35 3.84
N ALA A 32 -11.07 11.09 4.26
CA ALA A 32 -11.24 12.53 4.39
C ALA A 32 -11.47 13.09 2.99
N ASP A 33 -12.67 13.61 2.73
CA ASP A 33 -13.00 14.35 1.49
C ASP A 33 -12.19 15.65 1.44
N GLY A 34 -10.89 15.55 1.16
CA GLY A 34 -10.00 16.65 0.79
C GLY A 34 -10.01 17.91 1.67
N ARG A 35 -10.56 17.86 2.89
CA ARG A 35 -10.69 19.02 3.77
C ARG A 35 -9.45 19.15 4.65
N ASP A 36 -8.91 20.35 4.63
CA ASP A 36 -7.78 20.83 5.42
C ASP A 36 -7.78 20.27 6.84
N TRP A 37 -6.65 19.69 7.24
CA TRP A 37 -6.38 19.23 8.60
C TRP A 37 -5.92 20.35 9.53
N THR A 38 -6.03 21.60 9.09
CA THR A 38 -5.90 22.76 9.96
C THR A 38 -7.28 23.16 10.42
N ASP A 39 -7.57 22.90 11.70
CA ASP A 39 -8.68 23.52 12.43
C ASP A 39 -10.05 22.84 12.27
N THR A 40 -10.25 21.70 12.95
CA THR A 40 -11.50 21.45 13.70
C THR A 40 -11.35 20.24 14.60
N GLU A 41 -11.71 20.44 15.86
CA GLU A 41 -11.77 19.45 16.92
C GLU A 41 -12.49 18.17 16.44
N ARG A 42 -11.84 17.01 16.61
CA ARG A 42 -12.50 15.70 16.46
C ARG A 42 -13.70 15.68 17.42
N PRO A 43 -14.93 15.38 16.96
CA PRO A 43 -16.01 15.09 17.89
C PRO A 43 -15.68 13.80 18.64
N THR A 44 -15.41 13.91 19.93
CA THR A 44 -15.34 12.79 20.86
C THR A 44 -16.67 12.05 20.84
N PRO A 45 -16.70 10.71 20.70
CA PRO A 45 -17.93 9.96 20.56
C PRO A 45 -18.59 9.76 21.93
N ASP A 46 -19.25 10.79 22.45
CA ASP A 46 -19.85 10.76 23.80
C ASP A 46 -21.30 10.25 23.84
N ARG A 47 -21.80 9.64 22.75
CA ARG A 47 -23.12 8.98 22.73
C ARG A 47 -23.09 7.69 21.94
N VAL A 48 -22.99 6.58 22.67
CA VAL A 48 -23.27 5.24 22.14
C VAL A 48 -24.79 5.12 21.98
N ALA A 49 -25.28 5.43 20.78
CA ALA A 49 -26.65 5.10 20.40
C ALA A 49 -26.77 3.57 20.27
N SER A 50 -27.33 2.93 21.29
CA SER A 50 -27.62 1.50 21.29
C SER A 50 -28.80 1.18 20.35
N SER A 51 -28.57 1.22 19.04
CA SER A 51 -29.51 0.60 18.08
C SER A 51 -29.05 -0.83 17.85
N LYS A 52 -29.80 -1.80 18.38
CA LYS A 52 -29.68 -3.23 18.07
C LYS A 52 -30.13 -3.48 16.65
N THR A 53 -29.25 -3.14 15.71
CA THR A 53 -29.26 -3.69 14.37
C THR A 53 -27.79 -3.99 14.10
N VAL A 54 -27.42 -5.26 13.94
CA VAL A 54 -26.09 -5.61 13.42
C VAL A 54 -26.13 -5.28 11.92
N THR A 55 -26.24 -3.99 11.61
CA THR A 55 -25.97 -3.47 10.28
C THR A 55 -24.49 -3.74 10.06
N MET A 56 -24.17 -4.66 9.15
CA MET A 56 -22.81 -4.82 8.65
C MET A 56 -22.20 -3.43 8.48
N ALA A 57 -21.10 -3.16 9.18
CA ALA A 57 -20.43 -1.87 9.10
C ALA A 57 -20.26 -1.50 7.62
N PRO A 58 -20.58 -0.25 7.21
CA PRO A 58 -20.50 0.12 5.80
C PRO A 58 -19.08 -0.17 5.29
N CYS A 59 -18.99 -1.14 4.37
CA CYS A 59 -17.75 -1.51 3.72
C CYS A 59 -17.26 -0.31 2.90
N SER A 60 -16.17 0.33 3.32
CA SER A 60 -15.58 1.43 2.56
C SER A 60 -15.00 0.90 1.24
N LEU A 61 -15.76 1.06 0.15
CA LEU A 61 -15.32 0.67 -1.19
C LEU A 61 -14.13 1.50 -1.67
N ASP A 62 -13.98 2.73 -1.17
CA ASP A 62 -12.84 3.58 -1.46
C ASP A 62 -11.55 3.01 -0.85
N ALA A 63 -11.62 2.48 0.38
CA ALA A 63 -10.49 1.84 1.03
C ALA A 63 -10.09 0.54 0.31
N MET A 64 -11.08 -0.25 -0.14
CA MET A 64 -10.83 -1.43 -0.97
C MET A 64 -10.18 -1.05 -2.31
N SER A 65 -10.70 -0.03 -2.99
CA SER A 65 -10.17 0.46 -4.27
C SER A 65 -8.75 1.02 -4.13
N ALA A 66 -8.44 1.68 -3.01
CA ALA A 66 -7.11 2.16 -2.69
C ALA A 66 -6.12 1.01 -2.47
N ALA A 67 -6.52 -0.01 -1.70
CA ALA A 67 -5.71 -1.21 -1.51
C ALA A 67 -5.43 -1.93 -2.84
N ASP A 68 -6.46 -2.08 -3.68
CA ASP A 68 -6.33 -2.69 -5.00
C ASP A 68 -5.46 -1.86 -5.96
N ALA A 69 -5.44 -0.53 -5.82
CA ALA A 69 -4.56 0.34 -6.59
C ALA A 69 -3.07 0.14 -6.28
N GLU A 70 -2.69 -0.02 -5.01
CA GLU A 70 -1.30 -0.35 -4.62
C GLU A 70 -0.84 -1.67 -5.27
N VAL A 71 -1.70 -2.70 -5.17
CA VAL A 71 -1.46 -4.03 -5.75
C VAL A 71 -1.35 -3.96 -7.26
N SER A 72 -2.27 -3.23 -7.89
CA SER A 72 -2.34 -3.07 -9.34
C SER A 72 -1.03 -2.49 -9.89
N VAL A 73 -0.52 -1.42 -9.29
CA VAL A 73 0.76 -0.84 -9.75
C VAL A 73 1.88 -1.87 -9.63
N LEU A 74 2.04 -2.49 -8.45
CA LEU A 74 3.14 -3.41 -8.20
C LEU A 74 3.08 -4.65 -9.12
N ALA A 75 1.91 -5.25 -9.26
CA ALA A 75 1.72 -6.46 -10.06
C ALA A 75 1.85 -6.21 -11.56
N ASN A 76 1.34 -5.08 -12.08
CA ASN A 76 1.51 -4.75 -13.49
C ASN A 76 2.97 -4.43 -13.85
N TRP A 77 3.73 -3.81 -12.94
CA TRP A 77 5.18 -3.67 -13.12
C TRP A 77 5.91 -5.02 -13.01
N GLY A 78 5.48 -5.88 -12.09
CA GLY A 78 5.97 -7.25 -11.99
C GLY A 78 5.78 -8.01 -13.30
N ASP A 79 4.58 -7.97 -13.88
CA ASP A 79 4.28 -8.58 -15.18
C ASP A 79 5.15 -8.00 -16.30
N ARG A 80 5.31 -6.68 -16.36
CA ARG A 80 6.11 -5.98 -17.38
C ARG A 80 7.59 -6.35 -17.31
N LEU A 81 8.12 -6.51 -16.10
CA LEU A 81 9.52 -6.83 -15.86
C LEU A 81 9.78 -8.35 -15.89
N GLY A 82 8.73 -9.18 -15.81
CA GLY A 82 8.89 -10.63 -15.73
C GLY A 82 9.25 -11.11 -14.33
N VAL A 83 8.87 -10.37 -13.30
CA VAL A 83 8.95 -10.82 -11.91
C VAL A 83 7.94 -11.94 -11.72
N ILE A 84 8.43 -13.10 -11.30
CA ILE A 84 7.57 -14.26 -11.03
C ILE A 84 6.97 -14.10 -9.64
N TYR A 85 5.64 -14.18 -9.55
CA TYR A 85 4.92 -14.17 -8.27
C TYR A 85 3.81 -15.21 -8.23
N THR A 86 3.43 -15.60 -7.01
CA THR A 86 2.37 -16.57 -6.74
C THR A 86 1.16 -15.91 -6.07
N GLY A 87 -0.04 -16.42 -6.29
CA GLY A 87 -1.27 -15.91 -5.66
C GLY A 87 -2.31 -15.51 -6.69
N ARG A 88 -3.51 -15.15 -6.22
CA ARG A 88 -4.64 -14.84 -7.10
C ARG A 88 -4.85 -13.34 -7.20
N VAL A 89 -4.87 -12.84 -8.44
CA VAL A 89 -5.15 -11.44 -8.76
C VAL A 89 -6.39 -11.35 -9.64
N TRP A 90 -7.17 -10.29 -9.44
CA TRP A 90 -8.24 -9.95 -10.38
C TRP A 90 -7.65 -9.17 -11.55
N ARG A 91 -7.91 -9.63 -12.76
CA ARG A 91 -7.55 -8.95 -14.01
C ARG A 91 -8.77 -8.48 -14.79
N SER A 92 -8.61 -7.38 -15.50
CA SER A 92 -9.56 -6.91 -16.51
C SER A 92 -8.80 -6.51 -17.77
N HIS A 93 -9.13 -7.14 -18.89
CA HIS A 93 -8.44 -6.99 -20.18
C HIS A 93 -6.92 -7.24 -20.08
N GLY A 94 -6.52 -8.28 -19.35
CA GLY A 94 -5.11 -8.66 -19.16
C GLY A 94 -4.35 -7.86 -18.09
N VAL A 95 -4.87 -6.70 -17.68
CA VAL A 95 -4.25 -5.82 -16.68
C VAL A 95 -4.71 -6.21 -15.27
N VAL A 96 -3.79 -6.30 -14.31
CA VAL A 96 -4.12 -6.52 -12.90
C VAL A 96 -4.88 -5.30 -12.37
N ARG A 97 -6.01 -5.55 -11.70
CA ARG A 97 -6.87 -4.51 -11.11
C ARG A 97 -6.82 -4.50 -9.59
N GLY A 98 -6.47 -5.61 -8.97
CA GLY A 98 -6.43 -5.77 -7.51
C GLY A 98 -6.26 -7.23 -7.10
N LEU A 99 -6.49 -7.51 -5.82
CA LEU A 99 -6.44 -8.88 -5.29
C LEU A 99 -7.73 -9.63 -5.57
N ALA A 100 -7.63 -10.94 -5.76
CA ALA A 100 -8.80 -11.80 -5.73
C ALA A 100 -9.05 -12.28 -4.29
N GLY A 101 -9.90 -11.56 -3.56
CA GLY A 101 -10.19 -11.82 -2.15
C GLY A 101 -9.21 -11.13 -1.19
N ASP A 102 -8.94 -11.75 -0.04
CA ASP A 102 -8.08 -11.22 1.04
C ASP A 102 -6.66 -11.81 1.06
N ASP A 103 -6.31 -12.56 0.02
CA ASP A 103 -5.04 -13.26 -0.08
C ASP A 103 -3.89 -12.28 -0.44
N LEU A 104 -3.03 -11.99 0.54
CA LEU A 104 -1.85 -11.13 0.37
C LEU A 104 -0.61 -11.88 -0.17
N THR A 105 -0.69 -13.19 -0.42
CA THR A 105 0.47 -13.99 -0.90
C THR A 105 1.10 -13.39 -2.16
N VAL A 106 0.30 -12.80 -3.05
CA VAL A 106 0.81 -12.12 -4.25
C VAL A 106 1.65 -10.89 -3.93
N VAL A 107 1.26 -10.10 -2.93
CA VAL A 107 2.01 -8.89 -2.56
C VAL A 107 3.37 -9.28 -1.98
N TRP A 108 3.37 -10.24 -1.05
CA TRP A 108 4.61 -10.74 -0.46
C TRP A 108 5.53 -11.38 -1.49
N SER A 109 4.98 -12.17 -2.41
CA SER A 109 5.74 -12.79 -3.49
C SER A 109 6.30 -11.77 -4.49
N LEU A 110 5.57 -10.69 -4.77
CA LEU A 110 6.07 -9.56 -5.57
C LEU A 110 7.23 -8.85 -4.86
N VAL A 111 7.10 -8.56 -3.56
CA VAL A 111 8.17 -7.94 -2.76
C VAL A 111 9.43 -8.80 -2.82
N GLU A 112 9.32 -10.11 -2.58
CA GLU A 112 10.46 -11.04 -2.68
C GLU A 112 11.10 -11.03 -4.08
N GLY A 113 10.26 -11.06 -5.13
CA GLY A 113 10.72 -11.01 -6.52
C GLY A 113 11.48 -9.73 -6.86
N PHE A 114 11.00 -8.58 -6.43
CA PHE A 114 11.70 -7.29 -6.60
C PHE A 114 12.97 -7.20 -5.77
N THR A 115 12.96 -7.69 -4.53
CA THR A 115 14.17 -7.78 -3.70
C THR A 115 15.24 -8.63 -4.36
N ARG A 116 14.86 -9.76 -4.97
CA ARG A 116 15.78 -10.60 -5.72
C ARG A 116 16.38 -9.87 -6.91
N TRP A 117 15.55 -9.17 -7.69
CA TRP A 117 16.00 -8.36 -8.81
C TRP A 117 17.01 -7.29 -8.39
N ALA A 118 16.73 -6.56 -7.31
CA ALA A 118 17.64 -5.55 -6.77
C ALA A 118 19.00 -6.17 -6.40
N ARG A 119 19.01 -7.35 -5.77
CA ARG A 119 20.25 -8.09 -5.46
C ARG A 119 21.00 -8.58 -6.70
N GLU A 120 20.30 -8.86 -7.79
CA GLU A 120 20.89 -9.25 -9.08
C GLU A 120 21.40 -8.05 -9.89
N GLY A 121 21.34 -6.83 -9.34
CA GLY A 121 21.89 -5.61 -9.94
C GLY A 121 20.87 -4.75 -10.69
N TRP A 122 19.58 -5.02 -10.52
CA TRP A 122 18.54 -4.13 -11.05
C TRP A 122 18.56 -2.77 -10.35
N THR A 123 18.63 -1.69 -11.13
CA THR A 123 18.77 -0.32 -10.62
C THR A 123 17.45 0.41 -10.42
N GLY A 124 16.32 -0.29 -10.51
CA GLY A 124 14.99 0.33 -10.41
C GLY A 124 14.49 0.91 -11.74
N ASN A 125 13.28 1.49 -11.71
CA ASN A 125 12.69 2.20 -12.84
C ASN A 125 12.00 3.49 -12.35
N ALA A 126 12.35 4.64 -12.93
CA ALA A 126 11.85 5.94 -12.50
C ALA A 126 10.31 6.07 -12.68
N ASP A 127 9.74 5.49 -13.73
CA ASP A 127 8.28 5.50 -13.94
C ASP A 127 7.56 4.66 -12.89
N MET A 128 8.14 3.53 -12.49
CA MET A 128 7.62 2.68 -11.42
C MET A 128 7.62 3.43 -10.09
N LEU A 129 8.74 4.08 -9.76
CA LEU A 129 8.89 4.91 -8.57
C LEU A 129 7.84 6.03 -8.55
N ASN A 130 7.70 6.77 -9.66
CA ASN A 130 6.74 7.86 -9.75
C ASN A 130 5.28 7.39 -9.63
N GLN A 131 4.93 6.23 -10.19
CA GLN A 131 3.58 5.66 -10.06
C GLN A 131 3.28 5.21 -8.63
N LEU A 132 4.20 4.48 -7.98
CA LEU A 132 4.04 4.06 -6.59
C LEU A 132 3.94 5.27 -5.66
N ARG A 133 4.81 6.28 -5.83
CA ARG A 133 4.73 7.55 -5.10
C ARG A 133 3.38 8.23 -5.29
N SER A 134 2.89 8.31 -6.52
CA SER A 134 1.62 8.97 -6.84
C SER A 134 0.44 8.30 -6.13
N VAL A 135 0.38 6.98 -6.18
CA VAL A 135 -0.65 6.18 -5.51
C VAL A 135 -0.53 6.33 -3.99
N ARG A 136 0.67 6.16 -3.42
CA ARG A 136 0.92 6.29 -1.98
C ARG A 136 0.55 7.67 -1.46
N ASN A 137 0.94 8.74 -2.17
CA ASN A 137 0.64 10.11 -1.78
C ASN A 137 -0.87 10.42 -1.84
N ARG A 138 -1.61 9.82 -2.78
CA ARG A 138 -3.07 9.92 -2.79
C ARG A 138 -3.67 9.29 -1.54
N HIS A 139 -3.18 8.10 -1.15
CA HIS A 139 -3.66 7.40 0.04
C HIS A 139 -3.32 8.15 1.33
N ARG A 140 -2.11 8.71 1.46
CA ARG A 140 -1.71 9.55 2.60
C ARG A 140 -2.64 10.76 2.78
N LYS A 141 -3.01 11.44 1.70
CA LYS A 141 -3.95 12.57 1.74
C LYS A 141 -5.34 12.16 2.24
N GLN A 142 -5.78 10.95 1.90
CA GLN A 142 -7.12 10.47 2.20
C GLN A 142 -7.21 9.80 3.58
N TRP A 143 -6.11 9.23 4.06
CA TRP A 143 -5.97 8.56 5.36
C TRP A 143 -4.68 9.00 6.06
N GLY A 144 -4.73 10.13 6.77
CA GLY A 144 -3.56 10.70 7.48
C GLY A 144 -2.92 9.76 8.52
N ASP A 145 -3.69 8.82 9.09
CA ASP A 145 -3.18 7.80 10.02
C ASP A 145 -2.20 6.81 9.34
N LEU A 146 -2.17 6.75 8.01
CA LEU A 146 -1.18 5.97 7.26
C LEU A 146 0.25 6.49 7.51
N ASP A 147 0.44 7.80 7.66
CA ASP A 147 1.76 8.36 7.96
C ASP A 147 2.24 7.95 9.34
N LEU A 148 1.34 7.83 10.34
CA LEU A 148 1.69 7.33 11.66
C LEU A 148 2.18 5.87 11.60
N LEU A 149 1.54 5.03 10.78
CA LEU A 149 1.96 3.65 10.57
C LEU A 149 3.34 3.55 9.92
N LEU A 150 3.64 4.43 8.95
CA LEU A 150 4.93 4.45 8.27
C LEU A 150 6.04 5.09 9.13
N MET A 151 5.71 6.02 10.02
CA MET A 151 6.66 6.69 10.93
C MET A 151 7.08 5.83 12.14
N HIS A 152 6.24 4.90 12.60
CA HIS A 152 6.52 4.10 13.81
C HIS A 152 7.41 2.86 13.59
N ARG A 153 8.09 2.75 12.44
CA ARG A 153 9.07 1.69 12.26
C ARG A 153 10.40 2.08 12.92
N PRO A 154 10.95 1.24 13.82
CA PRO A 154 12.29 1.46 14.34
C PRO A 154 13.28 1.46 13.17
N GLU A 155 14.22 2.41 13.19
CA GLU A 155 15.22 2.84 12.19
C GLU A 155 16.19 1.75 11.66
N SER A 156 15.75 0.50 11.58
CA SER A 156 16.53 -0.69 11.26
C SER A 156 16.68 -0.98 9.75
N ARG A 157 16.37 -0.01 8.88
CA ARG A 157 16.50 -0.15 7.41
C ARG A 157 17.64 0.67 6.82
N GLU A 158 18.78 0.76 7.50
CA GLU A 158 20.04 1.18 6.88
C GLU A 158 20.60 0.09 5.93
N GLN A 159 19.75 -0.55 5.12
CA GLN A 159 20.19 -1.36 3.98
C GLN A 159 20.10 -0.47 2.74
N SER A 160 21.22 0.12 2.37
CA SER A 160 21.35 0.70 1.03
C SER A 160 21.33 -0.44 0.02
N TRP A 161 20.38 -0.38 -0.91
CA TRP A 161 20.28 -1.28 -2.06
C TRP A 161 21.17 -0.83 -3.20
N SER A 162 21.64 0.43 -3.16
CA SER A 162 22.57 0.99 -4.14
C SER A 162 24.04 0.67 -3.88
N GLU A 163 24.41 0.30 -2.66
CA GLU A 163 25.76 -0.13 -2.35
C GLU A 163 25.85 -1.66 -2.50
N PRO A 164 26.76 -2.19 -3.31
CA PRO A 164 26.96 -3.63 -3.36
C PRO A 164 27.44 -4.07 -1.98
N GLY A 165 26.57 -4.77 -1.26
CA GLY A 165 26.94 -5.42 -0.01
C GLY A 165 28.19 -6.26 -0.26
N LEU A 166 29.28 -5.91 0.41
CA LEU A 166 30.48 -6.73 0.51
C LEU A 166 30.05 -8.06 1.16
N PHE A 167 29.72 -9.04 0.32
CA PHE A 167 29.73 -10.46 0.67
C PHE A 167 31.09 -11.03 0.30
#